data_AF-A0AAW0WMU3-F1
#
_entry.id   AF-A0AAW0WMU3-F1
#
_cell.length_a   1.000
_cell.length_b   1.000
_cell.length_c   1.000
_cell.angle_alpha   90.00
_cell.angle_beta   90.00
_cell.angle_gamma   90.00
#
_symmetry.space_group_name_H-M   'P 1'
#
loop_
_entity.id
_entity.type
_entity.pdbx_description
1 polymer ?
#
loop_
_entity_poly.entity_id
_entity_poly.type
_entity_poly.pdbx_seq_one_letter_code
_entity_poly.pdbx_strand_id
1 'polypeptide(L)'
;MGMTEPVIDSEGYPRSDIDVYQVRHARHQIKCLQNDHTALLQRIEEGLAVVLSPSSAENLDPNGINISPASPAREPFAKVDHVSLGSPANMAGLLENDFITQFGSITCDNFRSLTNIAQVVQHSANSPIQITVSRNEQSISLSLTPRQWSGRGLLGCNIVPVEKLDR
;
A
#
# COMPACT_ATOMS: atom_id res chain seq x y z
N MET A 1 -28.44 16.36 -31.02
CA MET A 1 -29.07 15.32 -30.18
C MET A 1 -28.39 15.26 -28.82
N GLY A 2 -28.70 16.22 -27.95
CA GLY A 2 -28.20 16.23 -26.56
C GLY A 2 -28.96 15.24 -25.67
N MET A 3 -28.43 14.93 -24.48
CA MET A 3 -29.06 14.04 -23.48
C MET A 3 -30.41 14.54 -22.94
N THR A 4 -30.62 15.85 -23.00
CA THR A 4 -31.77 16.58 -22.43
C THR A 4 -32.77 17.06 -23.48
N GLU A 5 -32.50 16.82 -24.76
CA GLU A 5 -33.34 17.34 -25.85
C GLU A 5 -34.67 16.57 -25.95
N PRO A 6 -35.83 17.24 -26.10
CA PRO A 6 -37.13 16.57 -26.16
C PRO A 6 -37.22 15.64 -27.38
N VAL A 7 -37.79 14.45 -27.15
CA VAL A 7 -37.98 13.39 -28.17
C VAL A 7 -39.40 13.43 -28.77
N ILE A 8 -40.18 14.45 -28.41
CA ILE A 8 -41.54 14.72 -28.87
C ILE A 8 -41.56 16.06 -29.60
N ASP A 9 -42.49 16.21 -30.54
CA ASP A 9 -42.72 17.47 -31.24
C ASP A 9 -43.64 18.41 -30.43
N SER A 10 -43.95 19.57 -31.02
CA SER A 10 -44.83 20.59 -30.43
C SER A 10 -46.31 20.17 -30.33
N GLU A 11 -46.72 19.13 -31.07
CA GLU A 11 -48.08 18.60 -31.05
C GLU A 11 -48.22 17.40 -30.09
N GLY A 12 -47.11 16.96 -29.47
CA GLY A 12 -47.08 15.89 -28.48
C GLY A 12 -46.89 14.49 -29.08
N TYR A 13 -46.54 14.39 -30.36
CA TYR A 13 -46.31 13.13 -31.06
C TYR A 13 -44.81 12.76 -31.08
N PRO A 14 -44.48 11.45 -31.19
CA PRO A 14 -43.11 11.00 -31.40
C PRO A 14 -42.54 11.63 -32.67
N ARG A 15 -41.40 12.30 -32.52
CA ARG A 15 -40.71 12.97 -33.63
C ARG A 15 -40.40 11.98 -34.76
N SER A 16 -40.83 12.31 -35.98
CA SER A 16 -40.68 11.44 -37.15
C SER A 16 -39.26 11.47 -37.75
N ASP A 17 -38.46 12.46 -37.38
CA ASP A 17 -37.09 12.67 -37.83
C ASP A 17 -36.05 11.82 -37.06
N ILE A 18 -36.46 11.13 -35.99
CA ILE A 18 -35.58 10.33 -35.14
C ILE A 18 -36.24 9.02 -34.71
N ASP A 19 -35.40 8.01 -34.47
CA ASP A 19 -35.86 6.79 -33.80
C ASP A 19 -36.01 7.06 -32.29
N VAL A 20 -37.22 7.47 -31.89
CA VAL A 20 -37.59 7.79 -30.51
C VAL A 20 -37.30 6.63 -29.55
N TYR A 21 -37.47 5.38 -30.00
CA TYR A 21 -37.24 4.20 -29.18
C TYR A 21 -35.74 4.02 -28.91
N GLN A 22 -34.92 4.04 -29.95
CA GLN A 22 -33.46 3.91 -29.81
C GLN A 22 -32.87 5.05 -28.97
N VAL A 23 -33.33 6.27 -29.19
CA VAL A 23 -32.88 7.44 -28.39
C VAL A 23 -33.25 7.27 -26.92
N ARG A 24 -34.46 6.82 -26.60
CA ARG A 24 -34.87 6.57 -25.21
C ARG A 24 -34.05 5.46 -24.57
N HIS A 25 -33.83 4.36 -25.28
CA HIS A 25 -33.06 3.23 -24.79
C HIS A 25 -31.60 3.61 -24.52
N ALA A 26 -30.94 4.26 -25.49
CA ALA A 26 -29.57 4.73 -25.36
C ALA A 26 -29.41 5.74 -24.21
N ARG A 27 -30.35 6.69 -24.06
CA ARG A 27 -30.32 7.65 -22.94
C ARG A 27 -30.53 6.99 -21.59
N HIS A 28 -31.43 6.01 -21.51
CA HIS A 28 -31.64 5.26 -20.29
C HIS A 28 -30.37 4.49 -19.90
N GLN A 29 -29.76 3.78 -20.85
CA GLN A 29 -28.52 3.06 -20.63
C GLN A 29 -27.38 3.98 -20.17
N ILE A 30 -27.22 5.14 -20.81
CA ILE A 30 -26.17 6.09 -20.43
C ILE A 30 -26.43 6.66 -19.03
N LYS A 31 -27.69 6.94 -18.66
CA LYS A 31 -28.04 7.36 -17.29
C LYS A 31 -27.71 6.29 -16.26
N CYS A 32 -28.04 5.03 -16.53
CA CYS A 32 -27.67 3.91 -15.66
C CYS A 32 -26.15 3.85 -15.49
N LEU A 33 -25.39 3.87 -16.59
CA LEU A 33 -23.93 3.85 -16.56
C LEU A 33 -23.32 5.03 -15.79
N GLN A 34 -23.86 6.24 -15.96
CA GLN A 34 -23.40 7.43 -15.24
C GLN A 34 -23.70 7.35 -13.75
N ASN A 35 -24.88 6.87 -13.37
CA ASN A 35 -25.25 6.68 -11.98
C ASN A 35 -24.37 5.63 -11.32
N ASP A 36 -24.17 4.48 -11.98
CA ASP A 36 -23.32 3.39 -11.49
C ASP A 36 -21.86 3.86 -11.33
N HIS A 37 -21.34 4.61 -12.32
CA HIS A 37 -20.01 5.19 -12.24
C HIS A 37 -19.88 6.16 -11.06
N THR A 38 -20.86 7.05 -10.87
CA THR A 38 -20.86 8.00 -9.75
C THR A 38 -20.91 7.27 -8.41
N ALA A 39 -21.72 6.21 -8.30
CA ALA A 39 -21.80 5.38 -7.10
C ALA A 39 -20.49 4.63 -6.82
N LEU A 40 -19.83 4.10 -7.86
CA LEU A 40 -18.52 3.46 -7.73
C LEU A 40 -17.44 4.44 -7.27
N LEU A 41 -17.40 5.65 -7.86
CA LEU A 41 -16.47 6.69 -7.45
C LEU A 41 -16.66 7.10 -5.98
N GLN A 42 -17.92 7.29 -5.55
CA GLN A 42 -18.23 7.63 -4.18
C GLN A 42 -17.75 6.56 -3.20
N ARG A 43 -17.95 5.27 -3.51
CA ARG A 43 -17.47 4.16 -2.68
C ARG A 43 -15.94 4.12 -2.57
N ILE A 44 -15.23 4.46 -3.66
CA ILE A 44 -13.77 4.55 -3.66
C ILE A 44 -13.31 5.72 -2.79
N GLU A 45 -13.95 6.89 -2.93
CA GLU A 45 -13.66 8.10 -2.15
C GLU A 45 -13.84 7.85 -0.65
N GLU A 46 -14.92 7.19 -0.24
CA GLU A 46 -15.16 6.79 1.15
C GLU A 46 -14.03 5.89 1.68
N GLY A 47 -13.58 4.90 0.90
CA GLY A 47 -12.47 4.03 1.26
C GLY A 47 -11.14 4.78 1.40
N LEU A 48 -10.85 5.71 0.49
CA LEU A 48 -9.66 6.55 0.55
C LEU A 48 -9.68 7.52 1.73
N ALA A 49 -10.84 8.14 2.02
CA ALA A 49 -11.01 9.05 3.13
C ALA A 49 -10.73 8.38 4.48
N VAL A 50 -11.09 7.11 4.65
CA VAL A 50 -10.74 6.33 5.86
C VAL A 50 -9.23 6.14 6.00
N VAL A 51 -8.53 5.87 4.91
CA VAL A 51 -7.06 5.68 4.92
C VAL A 51 -6.31 7.00 5.12
N LEU A 52 -6.82 8.08 4.52
CA LEU A 52 -6.19 9.41 4.56
C LEU A 52 -6.63 10.25 5.76
N SER A 53 -7.65 9.81 6.52
CA SER A 53 -8.12 10.52 7.71
C SER A 53 -6.93 10.88 8.60
N PRO A 54 -6.87 12.12 9.11
CA PRO A 54 -5.70 12.69 9.77
C PRO A 54 -5.45 12.13 11.19
N SER A 55 -5.65 10.83 11.42
CA SER A 55 -5.00 10.12 12.53
C SER A 55 -3.51 9.91 12.27
N SER A 56 -3.01 10.32 11.10
CA SER A 56 -1.59 10.49 10.76
C SER A 56 -1.25 11.94 10.39
N ALA A 57 -2.01 12.94 10.87
CA ALA A 57 -1.59 14.33 10.79
C ALA A 57 -0.81 14.68 12.05
N GLU A 58 0.49 14.80 11.83
CA GLU A 58 1.51 15.22 12.78
C GLU A 58 1.10 16.55 13.45
N ASN A 59 1.27 16.61 14.77
CA ASN A 59 1.22 17.86 15.52
C ASN A 59 2.27 18.82 14.94
N LEU A 60 1.84 19.92 14.35
CA LEU A 60 2.71 20.99 13.89
C LEU A 60 3.06 21.90 15.06
N ASP A 61 4.19 21.63 15.72
CA ASP A 61 4.86 22.57 16.60
C ASP A 61 5.66 23.61 15.77
N PRO A 62 5.66 24.90 16.13
CA PRO A 62 6.32 25.97 15.35
C PRO A 62 7.85 25.96 15.41
N ASN A 63 8.49 24.96 16.02
CA ASN A 63 9.95 24.99 16.29
C ASN A 63 10.80 24.09 15.37
N GLY A 64 10.24 23.49 14.31
CA GLY A 64 11.02 22.87 13.24
C GLY A 64 11.92 21.69 13.66
N ILE A 65 11.71 21.10 14.84
CA ILE A 65 12.37 19.85 15.25
C ILE A 65 11.42 18.72 14.88
N ASN A 66 11.75 18.03 13.80
CA ASN A 66 11.04 16.83 13.35
C ASN A 66 11.33 15.70 14.33
N ILE A 67 10.61 15.67 15.44
CA ILE A 67 10.49 14.48 16.27
C ILE A 67 9.37 13.68 15.60
N SER A 68 9.73 12.88 14.60
CA SER A 68 8.77 11.93 14.01
C SER A 68 8.11 11.20 15.17
N PRO A 69 6.76 11.19 15.26
CA PRO A 69 6.08 10.50 16.34
C PRO A 69 6.57 9.05 16.28
N ALA A 70 7.12 8.57 17.40
CA ALA A 70 7.55 7.19 17.52
C ALA A 70 6.33 6.32 17.17
N SER A 71 6.27 5.86 15.93
CA SER A 71 5.30 4.89 15.46
C SER A 71 5.26 3.78 16.51
N PRO A 72 4.07 3.38 16.98
CA PRO A 72 3.93 2.53 18.15
C PRO A 72 4.91 1.37 18.02
N ALA A 73 5.75 1.18 19.04
CA ALA A 73 6.83 0.21 19.02
C ALA A 73 6.24 -1.17 18.75
N ARG A 74 6.25 -1.58 17.47
CA ARG A 74 5.71 -2.86 17.05
C ARG A 74 6.61 -3.94 17.60
N GLU A 75 6.01 -5.02 18.07
CA GLU A 75 6.77 -6.17 18.56
C GLU A 75 7.67 -6.71 17.44
N PRO A 76 8.98 -6.89 17.69
CA PRO A 76 9.83 -7.51 16.71
C PRO A 76 9.51 -9.00 16.58
N PHE A 77 9.54 -9.52 15.36
CA PHE A 77 9.31 -10.94 15.08
C PHE A 77 10.57 -11.66 14.60
N ALA A 78 11.60 -10.92 14.20
CA ALA A 78 12.89 -11.46 13.83
C ALA A 78 14.04 -10.53 14.23
N LYS A 79 15.24 -11.08 14.32
CA LYS A 79 16.49 -10.37 14.57
C LYS A 79 17.47 -10.66 13.44
N VAL A 80 18.25 -9.64 13.08
CA VAL A 80 19.37 -9.78 12.16
C VAL A 80 20.58 -10.30 12.92
N ASP A 81 21.07 -11.46 12.52
CA ASP A 81 22.23 -12.10 13.14
C ASP A 81 23.54 -11.65 12.47
N HIS A 82 23.56 -11.61 11.14
CA HIS A 82 24.74 -11.22 10.36
C HIS A 82 24.34 -10.49 9.07
N VAL A 83 25.17 -9.52 8.64
CA VAL A 83 25.00 -8.82 7.36
C VAL A 83 26.30 -8.84 6.58
N SER A 84 26.28 -9.39 5.37
CA SER A 84 27.47 -9.45 4.51
C SER A 84 27.77 -8.09 3.88
N LEU A 85 29.05 -7.71 3.84
CA LEU A 85 29.51 -6.47 3.22
C LEU A 85 29.22 -6.44 1.72
N GLY A 86 28.77 -5.29 1.21
CA GLY A 86 28.41 -5.14 -0.21
C GLY A 86 27.17 -5.94 -0.63
N SER A 87 26.43 -6.51 0.32
CA SER A 87 25.13 -7.12 0.06
C SER A 87 24.01 -6.08 -0.10
N PRO A 88 22.88 -6.45 -0.72
CA PRO A 88 21.69 -5.60 -0.75
C PRO A 88 21.22 -5.15 0.65
N ALA A 89 21.30 -6.03 1.65
CA ALA A 89 20.99 -5.68 3.04
C ALA A 89 21.95 -4.64 3.63
N ASN A 90 23.26 -4.78 3.37
CA ASN A 90 24.24 -3.80 3.81
C ASN A 90 24.04 -2.43 3.14
N MET A 91 23.77 -2.41 1.84
CA MET A 91 23.51 -1.16 1.10
C MET A 91 22.21 -0.49 1.53
N ALA A 92 21.23 -1.26 1.99
CA ALA A 92 19.99 -0.74 2.57
C ALA A 92 20.19 -0.14 3.98
N GLY A 93 21.37 -0.29 4.59
CA GLY A 93 21.67 0.20 5.93
C GLY A 93 21.23 -0.72 7.07
N LEU A 94 20.93 -1.99 6.76
CA LEU A 94 20.63 -3.02 7.74
C LEU A 94 21.91 -3.38 8.52
N LEU A 95 21.82 -3.47 9.84
CA LEU A 95 22.95 -3.80 10.71
C LEU A 95 22.70 -5.09 11.50
N GLU A 96 23.78 -5.68 11.98
CA GLU A 96 23.72 -6.81 12.91
C GLU A 96 23.03 -6.37 14.21
N ASN A 97 22.24 -7.28 14.79
CA ASN A 97 21.41 -7.05 15.98
C ASN A 97 20.21 -6.11 15.79
N ASP A 98 19.89 -5.71 14.55
CA ASP A 98 18.61 -5.04 14.28
C ASP A 98 17.44 -5.98 14.55
N PHE A 99 16.40 -5.46 15.22
CA PHE A 99 15.16 -6.18 15.44
C PHE A 99 14.14 -5.79 14.36
N ILE A 100 13.71 -6.73 13.53
CA ILE A 100 12.77 -6.48 12.44
C ILE A 100 11.35 -6.47 13.01
N THR A 101 10.67 -5.33 12.83
CA THR A 101 9.27 -5.13 13.24
C THR A 101 8.31 -5.16 12.06
N GLN A 102 8.80 -4.85 10.84
CA GLN A 102 8.07 -4.99 9.59
C GLN A 102 9.01 -5.36 8.44
N PHE A 103 8.59 -6.28 7.57
CA PHE A 103 9.29 -6.62 6.33
C PHE A 103 8.31 -6.62 5.16
N GLY A 104 8.25 -5.52 4.41
CA GLY A 104 7.24 -5.32 3.38
C GLY A 104 5.82 -5.37 3.98
N SER A 105 5.04 -6.35 3.57
CA SER A 105 3.70 -6.63 4.11
C SER A 105 3.71 -7.52 5.35
N ILE A 106 4.87 -8.03 5.78
CA ILE A 106 4.99 -8.94 6.92
C ILE A 106 5.13 -8.13 8.21
N THR A 107 4.31 -8.43 9.21
CA THR A 107 4.35 -7.89 10.57
C THR A 107 4.33 -9.04 11.58
N CYS A 108 4.48 -8.74 12.87
CA CYS A 108 4.38 -9.75 13.92
C CYS A 108 3.05 -10.50 13.95
N ASP A 109 1.95 -9.89 13.46
CA ASP A 109 0.61 -10.50 13.42
C ASP A 109 0.48 -11.60 12.36
N ASN A 110 1.22 -11.49 11.25
CA ASN A 110 1.10 -12.38 10.10
C ASN A 110 2.35 -13.25 9.85
N PHE A 111 3.43 -13.02 10.60
CA PHE A 111 4.65 -13.80 10.50
C PHE A 111 4.43 -15.21 11.05
N ARG A 112 4.51 -16.21 10.16
CA ARG A 112 4.42 -17.63 10.54
C ARG A 112 5.78 -18.33 10.51
N SER A 113 6.60 -17.99 9.51
CA SER A 113 7.93 -18.58 9.34
C SER A 113 8.82 -17.71 8.45
N LEU A 114 10.14 -17.94 8.49
CA LEU A 114 11.11 -17.30 7.61
C LEU A 114 10.81 -17.52 6.12
N THR A 115 10.08 -18.58 5.76
CA THR A 115 9.64 -18.84 4.39
C THR A 115 8.79 -17.69 3.84
N ASN A 116 8.00 -17.00 4.67
CA ASN A 116 7.22 -15.85 4.22
C ASN A 116 8.12 -14.70 3.76
N ILE A 117 9.21 -14.43 4.49
CA ILE A 117 10.20 -13.43 4.10
C ILE A 117 10.81 -13.84 2.75
N ALA A 118 11.22 -15.11 2.61
CA ALA A 118 11.79 -15.60 1.36
C ALA A 118 10.83 -15.42 0.16
N GLN A 119 9.53 -15.69 0.34
CA GLN A 119 8.52 -15.46 -0.71
C GLN A 119 8.41 -13.98 -1.10
N VAL A 120 8.33 -13.07 -0.13
CA VAL A 120 8.25 -11.62 -0.39
C VAL A 120 9.49 -11.13 -1.15
N VAL A 121 10.67 -11.59 -0.73
CA VAL A 121 11.94 -11.27 -1.36
C VAL A 121 11.99 -11.76 -2.80
N GLN A 122 11.53 -12.99 -3.05
CA GLN A 122 11.57 -13.60 -4.37
C GLN A 122 10.58 -12.96 -5.35
N HIS A 123 9.38 -12.60 -4.88
CA HIS A 123 8.39 -11.88 -5.69
C HIS A 123 8.77 -10.41 -5.93
N SER A 124 9.60 -9.81 -5.06
CA SER A 124 10.02 -8.42 -5.17
C SER A 124 11.46 -8.27 -5.67
N ALA A 125 11.97 -9.27 -6.41
CA ALA A 125 13.31 -9.18 -6.98
C ALA A 125 13.45 -7.93 -7.88
N ASN A 126 14.51 -7.16 -7.64
CA ASN A 126 14.82 -5.86 -8.27
C ASN A 126 13.84 -4.72 -7.95
N SER A 127 12.93 -4.90 -6.98
CA SER A 127 12.00 -3.88 -6.53
C SER A 127 12.25 -3.53 -5.05
N PRO A 128 12.14 -2.26 -4.64
CA PRO A 128 12.37 -1.86 -3.25
C PRO A 128 11.27 -2.39 -2.33
N ILE A 129 11.68 -2.99 -1.21
CA ILE A 129 10.85 -3.44 -0.09
C ILE A 129 11.10 -2.50 1.08
N GLN A 130 10.02 -1.95 1.64
CA GLN A 130 10.08 -1.16 2.87
C GLN A 130 10.23 -2.10 4.09
N ILE A 131 11.23 -1.86 4.91
CA ILE A 131 11.53 -2.62 6.13
C ILE A 131 11.56 -1.64 7.29
N THR A 132 10.99 -2.03 8.42
CA THR A 132 11.12 -1.27 9.67
C THR A 132 11.87 -2.11 10.68
N VAL A 133 12.92 -1.53 11.28
CA VAL A 133 13.74 -2.15 12.31
C VAL A 133 13.74 -1.32 13.57
N SER A 134 13.85 -1.96 14.73
CA SER A 134 14.11 -1.33 16.01
C SER A 134 15.59 -1.46 16.34
N ARG A 135 16.29 -0.31 16.41
CA ARG A 135 17.72 -0.19 16.73
C ARG A 135 17.86 0.79 17.88
N ASN A 136 18.45 0.38 19.00
CA ASN A 136 18.56 1.20 20.22
C ASN A 136 17.20 1.78 20.66
N GLU A 137 16.14 0.96 20.63
CA GLU A 137 14.76 1.35 20.97
C GLU A 137 14.14 2.42 20.03
N GLN A 138 14.81 2.73 18.92
CA GLN A 138 14.31 3.64 17.89
C GLN A 138 13.84 2.85 16.65
N SER A 139 12.67 3.21 16.14
CA SER A 139 12.13 2.66 14.90
C SER A 139 12.79 3.36 13.70
N ILE A 140 13.42 2.58 12.83
CA ILE A 140 14.12 3.06 11.63
C ILE A 140 13.50 2.38 10.42
N SER A 141 13.03 3.18 9.46
CA SER A 141 12.52 2.70 8.17
C SER A 141 13.64 2.68 7.13
N LEU A 142 13.83 1.52 6.50
CA LEU A 142 14.86 1.25 5.50
C LEU A 142 14.21 0.76 4.21
N SER A 143 14.81 1.10 3.06
CA SER A 143 14.39 0.60 1.75
C SER A 143 15.41 -0.43 1.25
N LEU A 144 15.01 -1.69 1.22
CA LEU A 144 15.85 -2.80 0.79
C LEU A 144 15.41 -3.28 -0.58
N THR A 145 16.31 -3.33 -1.55
CA THR A 145 16.01 -3.86 -2.89
C THR A 145 16.67 -5.22 -3.07
N PRO A 146 15.93 -6.35 -3.06
CA PRO A 146 16.52 -7.66 -3.28
C PRO A 146 17.08 -7.77 -4.68
N ARG A 147 18.32 -8.22 -4.83
CA ARG A 147 18.94 -8.41 -6.14
C ARG A 147 20.03 -9.46 -6.06
N GLN A 148 20.39 -10.00 -7.22
CA GLN A 148 21.56 -10.87 -7.30
C GLN A 148 22.82 -10.05 -6.95
N TRP A 149 23.70 -10.64 -6.15
CA TRP A 149 24.94 -10.03 -5.66
C TRP A 149 26.04 -11.10 -5.62
N SER A 150 27.24 -10.74 -5.19
CA SER A 150 28.41 -11.65 -5.19
C SER A 150 28.30 -12.82 -4.22
N GLY A 151 27.34 -12.80 -3.29
CA GLY A 151 27.10 -13.87 -2.33
C GLY A 151 25.86 -14.72 -2.64
N ARG A 152 25.39 -15.45 -1.62
CA ARG A 152 24.25 -16.35 -1.74
C ARG A 152 22.92 -15.59 -1.61
N GLY A 153 21.95 -15.93 -2.45
CA GLY A 153 20.59 -15.41 -2.37
C GLY A 153 20.45 -13.97 -2.86
N LEU A 154 19.38 -13.29 -2.45
CA LEU A 154 19.01 -11.95 -2.94
C LEU A 154 19.19 -10.82 -1.90
N LEU A 155 19.52 -11.15 -0.65
CA LEU A 155 19.60 -10.20 0.46
C LEU A 155 21.00 -10.05 1.04
N GLY A 156 21.66 -11.17 1.33
CA GLY A 156 22.95 -11.22 1.99
C GLY A 156 22.94 -10.86 3.48
N CYS A 157 21.86 -11.20 4.18
CA CYS A 157 21.80 -11.18 5.64
C CYS A 157 21.24 -12.50 6.19
N ASN A 158 21.61 -12.82 7.43
CA ASN A 158 21.04 -13.91 8.20
C ASN A 158 19.97 -13.36 9.14
N ILE A 159 18.76 -13.90 9.05
CA ILE A 159 17.61 -13.47 9.84
C ILE A 159 17.16 -14.67 10.69
N VAL A 160 17.07 -14.46 12.01
CA VAL A 160 16.61 -15.45 12.97
C VAL A 160 15.28 -14.99 13.58
N PRO A 161 14.28 -15.87 13.74
CA PRO A 161 13.05 -15.51 14.44
C PRO A 161 13.38 -15.19 15.90
N VAL A 162 12.70 -14.20 16.49
CA VAL A 162 12.73 -14.02 17.95
C VAL A 162 11.54 -14.77 18.53
N GLU A 163 11.81 -15.70 19.44
CA GLU A 163 10.73 -16.37 20.18
C GLU A 163 10.04 -15.32 21.06
N LYS A 164 8.71 -15.28 21.01
CA LYS A 164 7.94 -14.54 22.02
C LYS A 164 8.21 -15.26 23.34
N LEU A 165 8.92 -14.62 24.25
CA LEU A 165 8.98 -15.08 25.63
C LEU A 165 7.56 -14.92 26.17
N ASP A 166 6.81 -16.02 26.28
CA ASP A 166 5.47 -16.06 26.85
C ASP A 166 5.44 -15.21 28.13
N ARG A 167 4.62 -14.16 28.13
CA ARG A 167 4.39 -13.27 29.28
C ARG A 167 3.02 -13.55 29.88
#